data_AF-C3MSV0-F1
#
_entry.id   AF-C3MSV0-F1
#
_cell.length_a   1.000
_cell.length_b   1.000
_cell.length_c   1.000
_cell.angle_alpha   90.00
_cell.angle_beta   90.00
_cell.angle_gamma   90.00
#
_symmetry.space_group_name_H-M   'P 1'
#
loop_
_entity.id
_entity.type
_entity.pdbx_description
1 polymer ?
#
loop_
_entity_poly.entity_id
_entity_poly.type
_entity_poly.pdbx_seq_one_letter_code
_entity_poly.pdbx_strand_id
1 'polypeptide(L)' 'MIEKQRRYKFDDYLLRERKGRYYVYKLEYENGDAKETYVGPLADVAEKHIKLKDEIGGVGGTPHKAAAGI' A
#
# COMPACT_ATOMS: atom_id res chain seq x y z
N MET A 1 -26.68 -14.78 -4.52
CA MET A 1 -26.52 -13.77 -3.46
C MET A 1 -25.24 -13.03 -3.78
N ILE A 2 -25.31 -11.88 -4.45
CA ILE A 2 -24.10 -11.16 -4.86
C ILE A 2 -23.62 -10.43 -3.62
N GLU A 3 -22.63 -11.02 -2.94
CA GLU A 3 -21.92 -10.39 -1.83
C GLU A 3 -21.45 -9.04 -2.34
N LYS A 4 -22.09 -7.97 -1.85
CA LYS A 4 -21.89 -6.60 -2.29
C LYS A 4 -20.48 -6.21 -1.88
N GLN A 5 -19.50 -6.53 -2.74
CA GLN A 5 -18.09 -6.32 -2.47
C GLN A 5 -17.93 -4.87 -2.04
N ARG A 6 -17.51 -4.67 -0.79
CA ARG A 6 -17.34 -3.34 -0.21
C ARG A 6 -16.19 -2.69 -0.96
N ARG A 7 -16.55 -1.85 -1.93
CA ARG A 7 -15.64 -1.13 -2.81
C ARG A 7 -15.54 0.28 -2.28
N TYR A 8 -14.38 0.63 -1.72
CA TYR A 8 -14.09 1.98 -1.28
C TYR A 8 -13.27 2.66 -2.38
N LYS A 9 -13.77 3.77 -2.91
CA LYS A 9 -13.07 4.58 -3.91
C LYS A 9 -12.48 5.80 -3.22
N PHE A 10 -11.16 5.90 -3.26
CA PHE A 10 -10.37 7.09 -3.03
C PHE A 10 -9.93 7.60 -4.41
N ASP A 11 -9.74 8.91 -4.57
CA ASP A 11 -9.52 9.58 -5.88
C ASP A 11 -8.68 8.74 -6.88
N ASP A 12 -7.44 8.44 -6.50
CA ASP A 12 -6.49 7.61 -7.26
C ASP A 12 -6.39 6.15 -6.76
N TYR A 13 -7.09 5.76 -5.69
CA TYR A 13 -6.93 4.44 -5.08
C TYR A 13 -8.25 3.72 -4.82
N LEU A 14 -8.27 2.44 -5.12
CA LEU A 14 -9.41 1.58 -4.95
C LEU A 14 -9.11 0.45 -3.97
N LEU A 15 -9.92 0.34 -2.92
CA LEU A 15 -9.90 -0.80 -2.02
C LEU A 15 -10.98 -1.81 -2.38
N ARG A 16 -10.59 -3.07 -2.49
CA ARG A 16 -11.50 -4.22 -2.65
C ARG A 16 -11.33 -5.16 -1.47
N GLU A 17 -12.42 -5.39 -0.73
CA GLU A 17 -12.47 -6.40 0.32
C GLU A 17 -12.82 -7.76 -0.28
N ARG A 18 -11.99 -8.79 -0.06
CA ARG A 18 -12.28 -10.18 -0.44
C ARG A 18 -11.96 -11.11 0.71
N LYS A 19 -12.96 -11.86 1.20
CA LYS A 19 -12.82 -12.78 2.34
C LYS A 19 -12.15 -12.13 3.57
N GLY A 20 -12.53 -10.90 3.91
CA GLY A 20 -11.95 -10.16 5.04
C GLY A 20 -10.53 -9.63 4.84
N ARG A 21 -9.97 -9.72 3.63
CA ARG A 21 -8.70 -9.08 3.27
C ARG A 21 -8.95 -7.90 2.33
N TYR A 22 -8.29 -6.79 2.61
CA TYR A 22 -8.36 -5.60 1.77
C TYR A 22 -7.19 -5.59 0.78
N TYR A 23 -7.51 -5.37 -0.48
CA TYR A 23 -6.57 -5.27 -1.58
C TYR A 23 -6.62 -3.87 -2.16
N VAL A 24 -5.46 -3.25 -2.33
CA VAL A 24 -5.29 -1.88 -2.81
C VAL A 24 -4.91 -1.92 -4.29
N TYR A 25 -5.67 -1.17 -5.08
CA TYR A 25 -5.41 -0.90 -6.47
C TYR A 25 -5.25 0.61 -6.63
N LYS A 26 -4.38 1.05 -7.53
CA LYS A 26 -4.26 2.44 -7.93
C LYS A 26 -4.96 2.60 -9.28
N LEU A 27 -5.83 3.58 -9.41
CA LEU A 27 -6.34 4.03 -10.70
C LEU A 27 -5.39 5.11 -11.21
N GLU A 28 -4.67 4.82 -12.28
CA GLU A 28 -3.85 5.80 -12.98
C GLU A 28 -4.58 6.16 -14.28
N TYR A 29 -4.90 7.45 -14.45
CA TYR A 29 -5.53 7.94 -15.66
C TYR A 29 -4.43 8.37 -16.63
N GLU A 30 -4.07 7.49 -17.56
CA GLU A 30 -3.18 7.84 -18.67
C GLU A 30 -4.04 8.11 -19.91
N ASN A 31 -3.98 9.34 -20.42
CA ASN A 31 -4.56 9.72 -21.71
C ASN A 31 -6.06 9.40 -21.89
N GLY A 32 -6.85 9.43 -20.81
CA GLY A 32 -8.29 9.13 -20.82
C GLY A 32 -8.64 7.68 -20.49
N ASP A 33 -7.65 6.79 -20.42
CA ASP A 33 -7.83 5.40 -20.00
C ASP A 33 -7.49 5.22 -18.52
N ALA A 34 -8.44 4.67 -17.76
CA ALA A 34 -8.24 4.33 -16.37
C ALA A 34 -7.53 2.97 -16.25
N LYS A 35 -6.24 2.99 -15.91
CA LYS A 35 -5.45 1.80 -15.67
C LYS A 35 -5.52 1.41 -14.19
N GLU A 36 -6.07 0.23 -13.92
CA GLU A 36 -6.11 -0.34 -12.57
C GLU A 36 -4.78 -1.09 -12.30
N THR A 37 -3.86 -0.47 -11.57
CA THR A 37 -2.59 -1.07 -11.15
C THR A 37 -2.76 -1.71 -9.77
N TYR A 38 -2.47 -3.01 -9.64
CA TYR A 38 -2.45 -3.66 -8.33
C TYR A 38 -1.24 -3.21 -7.52
N VAL A 39 -1.47 -2.62 -6.34
CA VAL A 39 -0.40 -2.12 -5.47
C VAL A 39 0.02 -3.19 -4.47
N GLY A 40 -0.95 -3.86 -3.85
CA GLY A 40 -0.69 -4.84 -2.81
C GLY A 40 -1.86 -5.00 -1.83
N PRO A 41 -1.73 -5.94 -0.86
CA PRO A 41 -2.67 -6.02 0.25
C PRO A 41 -2.54 -4.77 1.14
N LEU A 42 -3.66 -4.27 1.66
CA LEU A 42 -3.70 -3.08 2.51
C LEU A 42 -2.79 -3.20 3.73
N ALA A 43 -2.69 -4.41 4.31
CA ALA A 43 -1.81 -4.68 5.44
C ALA A 43 -0.34 -4.36 5.12
N ASP A 44 0.20 -4.85 3.99
CA ASP A 44 1.59 -4.59 3.59
C ASP A 44 1.83 -3.10 3.30
N VAL A 45 0.88 -2.44 2.64
CA VAL A 45 0.96 -0.99 2.34
C VAL A 45 0.92 -0.17 3.63
N ALA A 46 0.02 -0.51 4.56
CA ALA A 46 -0.09 0.16 5.84
C ALA A 46 1.15 -0.08 6.71
N GLU A 47 1.66 -1.31 6.78
CA GLU A 47 2.90 -1.64 7.49
C GLU A 47 4.10 -0.87 6.91
N LYS A 48 4.24 -0.83 5.58
CA LYS A 48 5.27 0.00 4.93
C LYS A 48 5.11 1.47 5.25
N HIS A 49 3.89 2.00 5.27
CA HIS A 49 3.68 3.41 5.57
C HIS A 49 3.92 3.74 7.04
N ILE A 50 3.56 2.85 7.96
CA ILE A 50 3.86 2.97 9.40
C ILE A 50 5.38 2.91 9.60
N LYS A 51 6.05 1.93 8.98
CA LYS A 51 7.50 1.78 9.05
C LYS A 51 8.25 2.96 8.42
N LEU A 52 7.77 3.48 7.30
CA LEU A 52 8.33 4.66 6.66
C LEU A 52 8.11 5.92 7.52
N LYS A 53 6.97 6.03 8.22
CA LYS A 53 6.73 7.10 9.19
C LYS A 53 7.60 6.96 10.43
N ASP A 54 7.91 5.73 10.84
CA ASP A 54 8.88 5.46 11.90
C ASP A 54 10.30 5.83 11.44
N GLU A 55 10.66 5.55 10.18
CA GLU A 55 11.96 5.90 9.60
C GLU A 55 12.11 7.40 9.27
N ILE A 56 11.03 8.12 8.94
CA ILE A 56 11.06 9.56 8.58
C ILE A 56 10.64 10.46 9.76
N GLY A 57 9.93 9.90 10.75
CA GLY A 57 9.50 10.57 11.99
C GLY A 57 10.32 10.19 13.23
N GLY A 58 11.21 9.20 13.12
CA GLY A 58 12.18 8.84 14.14
C GLY A 58 13.54 9.47 13.84
N VAL A 59 13.84 10.59 14.50
CA VAL A 59 15.24 10.92 14.84
C VAL A 59 15.75 9.78 15.72
N GLY A 60 16.41 8.79 15.13
CA GLY A 60 17.13 7.73 15.85
C GLY A 60 16.93 6.33 15.29
N GLY A 61 17.66 5.96 14.25
CA GLY A 61 17.70 4.58 13.77
C GLY A 61 18.58 4.42 12.54
N THR A 62 19.89 4.32 12.78
CA THR A 62 20.97 4.08 11.80
C THR A 62 20.62 3.08 10.67
N PRO A 63 21.04 3.34 9.42
CA PRO A 63 20.89 2.37 8.34
C PRO A 63 21.72 1.12 8.63
N HIS A 64 21.06 -0.03 8.72
CA HIS A 64 21.73 -1.31 8.91
C HIS A 64 22.24 -1.86 7.56
N LYS A 65 23.53 -1.64 7.27
CA LYS A 65 24.41 -2.43 6.35
C LYS A 65 25.83 -1.82 6.43
N ALA A 66 26.94 -2.52 6.61
CA ALA A 66 27.27 -3.94 6.55
C ALA A 66 28.67 -4.18 7.14
N ALA A 67 28.90 -5.44 7.55
CA ALA A 67 30.18 -6.16 7.58
C ALA A 67 31.27 -5.77 8.61
N ALA A 68 31.65 -6.79 9.38
CA ALA A 68 32.77 -6.84 10.30
C ALA A 68 34.14 -6.89 9.57
N GLY A 69 35.18 -6.45 10.28
CA GLY A 69 36.60 -6.53 9.90
C GLY A 69 37.14 -5.15 9.48
N ILE A 70 38.21 -4.60 10.05
CA ILE A 70 39.36 -5.17 10.78
C ILE A 70 39.93 -4.07 11.67
#